data_AF-A0A2E4XLT8-F1
#
_entry.id   AF-A0A2E4XLT8-F1
#
_cell.length_a   1.000
_cell.length_b   1.000
_cell.length_c   1.000
_cell.angle_alpha   90.00
_cell.angle_beta   90.00
_cell.angle_gamma   90.00
#
_symmetry.space_group_name_H-M   'P 1'
#
loop_
_entity.id
_entity.type
_entity.pdbx_description
1 polymer ?
#
loop_
_entity_poly.entity_id
_entity_poly.type
_entity_poly.pdbx_seq_one_letter_code
_entity_poly.pdbx_strand_id
1 'polypeptide(L)'
;MESKSSSKQWNEQQEDEQVMALSTASSYPLNTPERFLQKVRETFAIYLQYGGRSKRKTDFLHSWLAEDIKDVLNANAGGEVKIEQSVPSLNASGKKNCDIVAFRNGEIISIFPVKFIMTNYRQNKNNSFENLTGEIMHLKWANENVPIIPINIIFNQVPYCQSSSLIKHYETITYEKSYKVTETLREKGLVHDTVNFIIDVNHCCQIGTSYNRCPEIIGFNQDTPYRSFHEIL
;
A
#
# COMPACT_ATOMS: atom_id res chain seq x y z
N MET A 1 -0.93 -29.23 -60.65
CA MET A 1 -0.36 -29.65 -59.34
C MET A 1 -0.10 -28.39 -58.55
N GLU A 2 -1.10 -27.81 -57.89
CA GLU A 2 -0.93 -26.59 -57.09
C GLU A 2 -2.14 -26.46 -56.16
N SER A 3 -2.14 -27.20 -55.04
CA SER A 3 -3.13 -26.99 -53.97
C SER A 3 -2.69 -27.48 -52.58
N LYS A 4 -1.48 -28.00 -52.41
CA LYS A 4 -0.99 -28.52 -51.12
C LYS A 4 -0.14 -27.54 -50.31
N SER A 5 0.22 -26.37 -50.87
CA SER A 5 1.07 -25.38 -50.19
C SER A 5 0.26 -24.44 -49.30
N SER A 6 -0.96 -24.07 -49.70
CA SER A 6 -1.76 -23.08 -48.99
C SER A 6 -2.36 -23.60 -47.68
N SER A 7 -2.76 -24.88 -47.61
CA SER A 7 -3.36 -25.43 -46.39
C SER A 7 -2.36 -25.64 -45.26
N LYS A 8 -1.07 -25.78 -45.58
CA LYS A 8 0.00 -25.98 -44.59
C LYS A 8 0.42 -24.66 -43.95
N GLN A 9 0.52 -23.59 -44.75
CA GLN A 9 0.76 -22.23 -44.25
C GLN A 9 -0.36 -21.69 -43.35
N TRP A 10 -1.62 -22.02 -43.65
CA TRP A 10 -2.76 -21.61 -42.82
C TRP A 10 -2.79 -22.33 -41.46
N ASN A 11 -2.35 -23.59 -41.38
CA ASN A 11 -2.30 -24.32 -40.11
C ASN A 11 -1.10 -23.89 -39.25
N GLU A 12 0.06 -23.65 -39.85
CA GLU A 12 1.25 -23.15 -39.12
C GLU A 12 1.02 -21.73 -38.55
N GLN A 13 0.31 -20.86 -39.27
CA GLN A 13 -0.05 -19.53 -38.74
C GLN A 13 -1.04 -19.59 -37.57
N GLN A 14 -1.98 -20.54 -37.56
CA GLN A 14 -2.91 -20.68 -36.44
C GLN A 14 -2.27 -21.35 -35.20
N GLU A 15 -1.32 -22.25 -35.40
CA GLU A 15 -0.52 -22.81 -34.31
C GLU A 15 0.43 -21.76 -33.72
N ASP A 16 1.09 -20.93 -34.54
CA ASP A 16 1.95 -19.84 -34.08
C ASP A 16 1.15 -18.73 -33.37
N GLU A 17 -0.06 -18.39 -33.85
CA GLU A 17 -0.97 -17.46 -33.14
C GLU A 17 -1.51 -18.06 -31.84
N GLN A 18 -1.79 -19.36 -31.77
CA GLN A 18 -2.16 -20.04 -30.52
C GLN A 18 -1.00 -20.11 -29.53
N VAL A 19 0.23 -20.38 -29.99
CA VAL A 19 1.43 -20.42 -29.14
C VAL A 19 1.81 -19.02 -28.65
N MET A 20 1.65 -17.97 -29.47
CA MET A 20 1.81 -16.57 -29.07
C MET A 20 0.71 -16.08 -28.11
N ALA A 21 -0.54 -16.55 -28.28
CA ALA A 21 -1.63 -16.28 -27.36
C ALA A 21 -1.49 -17.03 -26.03
N LEU A 22 -0.79 -18.18 -26.03
CA LEU A 22 -0.47 -18.96 -24.84
C LEU A 22 0.80 -18.46 -24.10
N SER A 23 1.62 -17.58 -24.72
CA SER A 23 2.92 -17.16 -24.17
C SER A 23 3.00 -15.72 -23.64
N THR A 24 1.90 -14.96 -23.52
CA THR A 24 1.96 -13.57 -22.99
C THR A 24 0.99 -13.23 -21.86
N ALA A 25 0.20 -14.19 -21.37
CA ALA A 25 -0.46 -14.05 -20.07
C ALA A 25 0.44 -14.65 -18.97
N SER A 26 1.48 -13.91 -18.56
CA SER A 26 2.10 -14.17 -17.26
C SER A 26 1.10 -13.75 -16.17
N SER A 27 0.17 -14.64 -15.84
CA SER A 27 -0.92 -14.37 -14.90
C SER A 27 -0.42 -14.48 -13.47
N TYR A 28 0.49 -13.58 -13.08
CA TYR A 28 0.67 -13.30 -11.66
C TYR A 28 -0.68 -12.77 -11.14
N PRO A 29 -1.22 -13.33 -10.04
CA PRO A 29 -2.53 -12.92 -9.56
C PRO A 29 -2.42 -11.50 -8.99
N LEU A 30 -2.73 -10.51 -9.83
CA LEU A 30 -2.90 -9.13 -9.41
C LEU A 30 -3.85 -9.10 -8.21
N ASN A 31 -3.44 -8.43 -7.14
CA ASN A 31 -4.28 -8.26 -5.98
C ASN A 31 -5.55 -7.48 -6.38
N THR A 32 -6.72 -8.04 -6.07
CA THR A 32 -7.99 -7.41 -6.41
C THR A 32 -8.41 -6.43 -5.30
N PRO A 33 -9.30 -5.46 -5.59
CA PRO A 33 -9.88 -4.60 -4.56
C PRO A 33 -10.47 -5.39 -3.39
N GLU A 34 -11.16 -6.50 -3.66
CA GLU A 34 -11.82 -7.33 -2.65
C GLU A 34 -10.79 -8.01 -1.74
N ARG A 35 -9.71 -8.54 -2.33
CA ARG A 35 -8.62 -9.16 -1.58
C ARG A 35 -7.89 -8.12 -0.71
N PHE A 36 -7.73 -6.89 -1.21
CA PHE A 36 -7.18 -5.80 -0.43
C PHE A 36 -8.04 -5.48 0.80
N LEU A 37 -9.36 -5.30 0.60
CA LEU A 37 -10.29 -5.03 1.71
C LEU A 37 -10.36 -6.18 2.72
N GLN A 38 -10.25 -7.43 2.25
CA GLN A 38 -10.12 -8.60 3.12
C GLN A 38 -8.88 -8.49 4.01
N LYS A 39 -7.73 -8.13 3.44
CA LYS A 39 -6.47 -8.02 4.18
C LYS A 39 -6.45 -6.85 5.16
N VAL A 40 -7.15 -5.77 4.84
CA VAL A 40 -7.43 -4.68 5.80
C VAL A 40 -8.25 -5.20 6.98
N ARG A 41 -9.31 -5.99 6.73
CA ARG A 41 -10.13 -6.61 7.79
C ARG A 41 -9.30 -7.53 8.70
N GLU A 42 -8.49 -8.40 8.10
CA GLU A 42 -7.60 -9.32 8.82
C GLU A 42 -6.57 -8.56 9.68
N THR A 43 -5.95 -7.52 9.12
CA THR A 43 -5.02 -6.65 9.85
C THR A 43 -5.71 -5.96 11.04
N PHE A 44 -6.95 -5.51 10.86
CA PHE A 44 -7.72 -4.88 11.92
C PHE A 44 -8.09 -5.89 13.03
N ALA A 45 -8.41 -7.14 12.67
CA ALA A 45 -8.65 -8.19 13.66
C ALA A 45 -7.41 -8.46 14.55
N ILE A 46 -6.21 -8.46 13.95
CA ILE A 46 -4.94 -8.56 14.69
C ILE A 46 -4.76 -7.36 15.62
N TYR A 47 -5.12 -6.15 15.17
CA TYR A 47 -5.12 -4.96 16.02
C TYR A 47 -6.05 -5.11 17.23
N LEU A 48 -7.27 -5.62 17.05
CA LEU A 48 -8.19 -5.83 18.17
C LEU A 48 -7.67 -6.86 19.17
N GLN A 49 -7.00 -7.90 18.68
CA GLN A 49 -6.48 -8.98 19.51
C GLN A 49 -5.25 -8.56 20.34
N TYR A 50 -4.32 -7.81 19.74
CA TYR A 50 -3.01 -7.52 20.36
C TYR A 50 -2.79 -6.04 20.69
N GLY A 51 -3.71 -5.17 20.29
CA GLY A 51 -3.67 -3.73 20.54
C GLY A 51 -2.75 -2.92 19.62
N GLY A 52 -2.85 -1.59 19.75
CA GLY A 52 -2.15 -0.63 18.90
C GLY A 52 -0.62 -0.63 19.01
N ARG A 53 -0.04 -1.15 20.10
CA ARG A 53 1.42 -1.19 20.30
C ARG A 53 2.09 -2.46 19.80
N SER A 54 1.31 -3.48 19.41
CA SER A 54 1.86 -4.72 18.87
C SER A 54 2.39 -4.53 17.45
N LYS A 55 3.61 -5.05 17.20
CA LYS A 55 4.19 -5.16 15.85
C LYS A 55 3.44 -6.14 14.95
N ARG A 56 2.73 -7.12 15.51
CA ARG A 56 2.10 -8.21 14.75
C ARG A 56 1.21 -7.74 13.59
N LYS A 57 0.42 -6.67 13.81
CA LYS A 57 -0.43 -6.09 12.75
C LYS A 57 0.39 -5.44 11.63
N THR A 58 1.50 -4.82 12.01
CA THR A 58 2.43 -4.12 11.12
C THR A 58 3.16 -5.15 10.27
N ASP A 59 3.74 -6.18 10.90
CA ASP A 59 4.42 -7.28 10.22
C ASP A 59 3.49 -8.01 9.24
N PHE A 60 2.26 -8.30 9.67
CA PHE A 60 1.24 -8.92 8.81
C PHE A 60 0.91 -8.07 7.59
N LEU A 61 0.59 -6.79 7.80
CA LEU A 61 0.25 -5.88 6.70
C LEU A 61 1.42 -5.67 5.75
N HIS A 62 2.62 -5.44 6.30
CA HIS A 62 3.82 -5.15 5.51
C HIS A 62 4.27 -6.37 4.72
N SER A 63 4.19 -7.58 5.29
CA SER A 63 4.54 -8.82 4.58
C SER A 63 3.64 -9.02 3.38
N TRP A 64 2.33 -8.84 3.56
CA TRP A 64 1.37 -8.99 2.46
C TRP A 64 1.54 -7.92 1.37
N LEU A 65 1.72 -6.65 1.74
CA LEU A 65 2.00 -5.59 0.76
C LEU A 65 3.33 -5.84 0.03
N ALA A 66 4.34 -6.36 0.72
CA ALA A 66 5.62 -6.71 0.12
C ALA A 66 5.50 -7.85 -0.90
N GLU A 67 4.65 -8.85 -0.64
CA GLU A 67 4.32 -9.90 -1.62
C GLU A 67 3.66 -9.31 -2.87
N ASP A 68 2.67 -8.44 -2.70
CA ASP A 68 1.96 -7.78 -3.82
C ASP A 68 2.92 -6.94 -4.68
N ILE A 69 3.77 -6.12 -4.04
CA ILE A 69 4.82 -5.35 -4.73
C ILE A 69 5.80 -6.28 -5.46
N LYS A 70 6.18 -7.41 -4.84
CA LYS A 70 7.12 -8.38 -5.43
C LYS A 70 6.55 -9.02 -6.69
N ASP A 71 5.25 -9.35 -6.69
CA ASP A 71 4.58 -9.94 -7.85
C ASP A 71 4.60 -8.97 -9.04
N VAL A 72 4.37 -7.67 -8.80
CA VAL A 72 4.51 -6.62 -9.84
C VAL A 72 5.95 -6.52 -10.36
N LEU A 73 6.95 -6.54 -9.47
CA LEU A 73 8.36 -6.48 -9.90
C LEU A 73 8.76 -7.69 -10.74
N ASN A 74 8.29 -8.89 -10.38
CA ASN A 74 8.54 -10.12 -11.15
C ASN A 74 7.92 -10.08 -12.54
N ALA A 75 6.75 -9.45 -12.70
CA ALA A 75 6.14 -9.25 -14.01
C ALA A 75 6.96 -8.30 -14.91
N ASN A 76 7.64 -7.31 -14.33
CA ASN A 76 8.29 -6.23 -15.10
C ASN A 76 9.78 -6.48 -15.41
N ALA A 77 10.57 -7.04 -14.48
CA ALA A 77 12.00 -7.36 -14.69
C ALA A 77 12.64 -8.22 -13.59
N GLY A 78 11.85 -8.73 -12.63
CA GLY A 78 12.37 -9.32 -11.40
C GLY A 78 12.77 -8.27 -10.35
N GLY A 79 12.90 -8.75 -9.11
CA GLY A 79 13.35 -7.98 -7.96
C GLY A 79 13.17 -8.73 -6.64
N GLU A 80 13.78 -8.21 -5.59
CA GLU A 80 13.53 -8.65 -4.22
C GLU A 80 12.75 -7.58 -3.46
N VAL A 81 11.82 -7.98 -2.60
CA VAL A 81 11.13 -7.06 -1.69
C VAL A 81 11.30 -7.58 -0.28
N LYS A 82 11.72 -6.70 0.63
CA LYS A 82 12.00 -7.04 2.03
C LYS A 82 11.38 -6.00 2.95
N ILE A 83 10.92 -6.46 4.12
CA ILE A 83 10.37 -5.59 5.17
C ILE A 83 11.44 -5.22 6.20
N GLU A 84 11.21 -4.14 6.96
CA GLU A 84 12.10 -3.67 8.06
C GLU A 84 13.59 -3.55 7.66
N GLN A 85 13.88 -2.95 6.49
CA GLN A 85 15.26 -2.85 5.97
C GLN A 85 15.95 -1.57 6.40
N SER A 86 17.24 -1.68 6.74
CA SER A 86 18.09 -0.53 7.07
C SER A 86 18.61 0.13 5.79
N VAL A 87 18.20 1.37 5.55
CA VAL A 87 18.51 2.15 4.35
C VAL A 87 19.36 3.37 4.72
N PRO A 88 20.35 3.79 3.89
CA PRO A 88 21.09 5.04 4.10
C PRO A 88 20.15 6.24 4.29
N SER A 89 20.45 7.09 5.26
CA SER A 89 19.64 8.27 5.59
C SER A 89 20.51 9.36 6.19
N LEU A 90 20.24 10.62 5.91
CA LEU A 90 21.00 11.74 6.51
C LEU A 90 20.52 12.14 7.91
N ASN A 91 19.84 11.24 8.63
CA ASN A 91 19.47 11.46 10.02
C ASN A 91 20.68 11.23 10.96
N ALA A 92 20.50 11.47 12.25
CA ALA A 92 21.58 11.32 13.24
C ALA A 92 22.20 9.91 13.30
N SER A 93 21.48 8.86 12.91
CA SER A 93 22.00 7.48 12.86
C SER A 93 22.68 7.12 11.54
N GLY A 94 22.63 7.98 10.52
CA GLY A 94 23.14 7.69 9.17
C GLY A 94 22.32 6.64 8.39
N LYS A 95 21.27 6.10 9.00
CA LYS A 95 20.41 5.03 8.49
C LYS A 95 18.99 5.14 9.04
N LYS A 96 18.02 4.61 8.31
CA LYS A 96 16.62 4.48 8.73
C LYS A 96 16.11 3.07 8.42
N ASN A 97 15.45 2.45 9.39
CA ASN A 97 14.69 1.23 9.14
C ASN A 97 13.39 1.62 8.44
N CYS A 98 13.22 1.12 7.21
CA CYS A 98 12.09 1.37 6.33
C CYS A 98 11.14 0.17 6.32
N ASP A 99 9.84 0.45 6.18
CA ASP A 99 8.78 -0.55 6.32
C ASP A 99 8.87 -1.64 5.25
N ILE A 100 8.96 -1.23 3.98
CA ILE A 100 9.13 -2.11 2.82
C ILE A 100 10.15 -1.46 1.87
N VAL A 101 11.08 -2.26 1.36
CA VAL A 101 12.12 -1.83 0.41
C VAL A 101 12.22 -2.84 -0.72
N ALA A 102 12.19 -2.35 -1.95
CA ALA A 102 12.40 -3.12 -3.16
C ALA A 102 13.84 -2.99 -3.64
N PHE A 103 14.40 -4.09 -4.13
CA PHE A 103 15.76 -4.19 -4.63
C PHE A 103 15.81 -4.82 -6.01
N ARG A 104 16.82 -4.44 -6.78
CA ARG A 104 17.23 -5.12 -8.01
C ARG A 104 18.74 -5.19 -8.05
N ASN A 105 19.28 -6.39 -8.26
CA ASN A 105 20.73 -6.64 -8.29
C ASN A 105 21.48 -6.10 -7.05
N GLY A 106 20.84 -6.13 -5.88
CA GLY A 106 21.40 -5.62 -4.62
C GLY A 106 21.25 -4.10 -4.40
N GLU A 107 20.77 -3.35 -5.39
CA GLU A 107 20.52 -1.91 -5.28
C GLU A 107 19.07 -1.63 -4.89
N ILE A 108 18.84 -0.56 -4.12
CA ILE A 108 17.49 -0.13 -3.74
C ILE A 108 16.84 0.54 -4.94
N ILE A 109 15.64 0.07 -5.31
CA ILE A 109 14.87 0.61 -6.44
C ILE A 109 13.58 1.31 -6.03
N SER A 110 13.07 1.09 -4.81
CA SER A 110 11.93 1.84 -4.27
C SER A 110 11.80 1.61 -2.76
N ILE A 111 11.27 2.61 -2.05
CA ILE A 111 11.00 2.57 -0.61
C ILE A 111 9.53 2.91 -0.36
N PHE A 112 8.86 2.11 0.46
CA PHE A 112 7.44 2.29 0.76
C PHE A 112 7.22 2.44 2.27
N PRO A 113 7.13 3.69 2.77
CA PRO A 113 6.59 3.94 4.10
C PRO A 113 5.12 3.51 4.16
N VAL A 114 4.71 2.76 5.18
CA VAL A 114 3.34 2.23 5.28
C VAL A 114 2.69 2.68 6.59
N LYS A 115 1.45 3.16 6.50
CA LYS A 115 0.69 3.57 7.68
C LYS A 115 -0.77 3.14 7.60
N PHE A 116 -1.21 2.34 8.57
CA PHE A 116 -2.64 2.05 8.78
C PHE A 116 -3.12 2.71 10.07
N ILE A 117 -4.01 3.71 9.93
CA ILE A 117 -4.54 4.54 11.02
C ILE A 117 -5.89 3.99 11.46
N MET A 118 -6.02 3.70 12.76
CA MET A 118 -7.18 3.00 13.32
C MET A 118 -7.96 3.80 14.37
N THR A 119 -7.33 4.81 15.01
CA THR A 119 -7.94 5.67 16.03
C THR A 119 -7.28 7.07 16.04
N ASN A 120 -7.95 8.07 16.63
CA ASN A 120 -7.37 9.36 17.01
C ASN A 120 -6.61 10.09 15.88
N TYR A 121 -7.15 10.09 14.66
CA TYR A 121 -6.43 10.63 13.51
C TYR A 121 -6.21 12.14 13.64
N ARG A 122 -7.28 12.91 13.90
CA ARG A 122 -7.20 14.38 13.90
C ARG A 122 -6.23 14.92 14.94
N GLN A 123 -6.13 14.27 16.09
CA GLN A 123 -5.18 14.65 17.14
C GLN A 123 -3.72 14.49 16.69
N ASN A 124 -3.44 13.52 15.83
CA ASN A 124 -2.07 13.12 15.47
C ASN A 124 -1.66 13.48 14.04
N LYS A 125 -2.59 13.99 13.20
CA LYS A 125 -2.35 14.14 11.76
C LYS A 125 -1.19 15.08 11.41
N ASN A 126 -1.03 16.20 12.13
CA ASN A 126 0.02 17.17 11.84
C ASN A 126 1.40 16.58 12.19
N ASN A 127 1.56 16.08 13.41
CA ASN A 127 2.79 15.41 13.84
C ASN A 127 3.12 14.22 12.94
N SER A 128 2.11 13.46 12.51
CA SER A 128 2.29 12.36 11.56
C SER A 128 2.84 12.84 10.22
N PHE A 129 2.31 13.94 9.68
CA PHE A 129 2.74 14.49 8.41
C PHE A 129 4.15 15.09 8.50
N GLU A 130 4.44 15.85 9.56
CA GLU A 130 5.77 16.43 9.82
C GLU A 130 6.84 15.34 9.97
N ASN A 131 6.56 14.29 10.76
CA ASN A 131 7.47 13.16 10.93
C ASN A 131 7.71 12.43 9.60
N LEU A 132 6.64 12.12 8.85
CA LEU A 132 6.77 11.49 7.53
C LEU A 132 7.62 12.35 6.60
N THR A 133 7.38 13.66 6.56
CA THR A 133 8.12 14.60 5.72
C THR A 133 9.61 14.61 6.07
N GLY A 134 9.95 14.71 7.36
CA GLY A 134 11.34 14.67 7.82
C GLY A 134 12.03 13.34 7.48
N GLU A 135 11.35 12.21 7.71
CA GLU A 135 11.86 10.88 7.34
C GLU A 135 12.15 10.78 5.84
N ILE A 136 11.22 11.23 5.01
CA ILE A 136 11.35 11.22 3.55
C ILE A 136 12.48 12.13 3.09
N MET A 137 12.63 13.32 3.65
CA MET A 137 13.71 14.25 3.28
C MET A 137 15.09 13.61 3.50
N HIS A 138 15.32 13.03 4.69
CA HIS A 138 16.61 12.40 4.98
C HIS A 138 16.87 11.14 4.15
N LEU A 139 15.83 10.38 3.77
CA LEU A 139 15.95 9.26 2.84
C LEU A 139 16.25 9.76 1.42
N LYS A 140 15.52 10.75 0.93
CA LYS A 140 15.68 11.30 -0.42
C LYS A 140 17.07 11.89 -0.64
N TRP A 141 17.59 12.64 0.33
CA TRP A 141 18.94 13.21 0.24
C TRP A 141 20.05 12.16 0.22
N ALA A 142 19.88 11.04 0.91
CA ALA A 142 20.86 9.95 0.89
C ALA A 142 20.70 9.02 -0.33
N ASN A 143 19.56 9.08 -1.02
CA ASN A 143 19.16 8.16 -2.09
C ASN A 143 18.45 8.93 -3.22
N GLU A 144 19.14 9.88 -3.85
CA GLU A 144 18.55 10.92 -4.73
C GLU A 144 17.62 10.37 -5.82
N ASN A 145 17.94 9.21 -6.39
CA ASN A 145 17.21 8.61 -7.50
C ASN A 145 16.24 7.50 -7.10
N VAL A 146 16.10 7.21 -5.81
CA VAL A 146 15.21 6.15 -5.33
C VAL A 146 13.78 6.71 -5.20
N PRO A 147 12.79 6.16 -5.91
CA PRO A 147 11.38 6.42 -5.67
C PRO A 147 10.99 6.12 -4.22
N ILE A 148 10.28 7.07 -3.62
CA ILE A 148 9.65 6.88 -2.30
C ILE A 148 8.14 7.00 -2.52
N ILE A 149 7.38 6.01 -2.07
CA ILE A 149 5.94 5.91 -2.29
C ILE A 149 5.25 5.59 -0.96
N PRO A 150 4.80 6.61 -0.19
CA PRO A 150 4.04 6.39 1.03
C PRO A 150 2.68 5.75 0.75
N ILE A 151 2.32 4.73 1.52
CA ILE A 151 1.04 4.03 1.47
C ILE A 151 0.30 4.28 2.78
N ASN A 152 -0.81 5.02 2.71
CA ASN A 152 -1.66 5.33 3.85
C ASN A 152 -3.02 4.62 3.72
N ILE A 153 -3.45 3.95 4.79
CA ILE A 153 -4.74 3.28 4.89
C ILE A 153 -5.48 3.86 6.09
N ILE A 154 -6.75 4.22 5.92
CA ILE A 154 -7.62 4.72 6.99
C ILE A 154 -9.09 4.43 6.67
N PHE A 155 -9.93 4.34 7.68
CA PHE A 155 -11.38 4.32 7.50
C PHE A 155 -11.95 5.73 7.32
N ASN A 156 -13.04 5.89 6.57
CA ASN A 156 -13.73 7.18 6.39
C ASN A 156 -14.34 7.72 7.71
N GLN A 157 -14.51 6.83 8.69
CA GLN A 157 -14.90 7.13 10.05
C GLN A 157 -13.91 6.45 11.00
N VAL A 158 -13.23 7.23 11.84
CA VAL A 158 -12.25 6.73 12.80
C VAL A 158 -12.66 7.17 14.19
N PRO A 159 -12.69 6.29 15.20
CA PRO A 159 -13.08 6.71 16.54
C PRO A 159 -11.97 7.55 17.19
N TYR A 160 -12.41 8.60 17.87
CA TYR A 160 -11.63 9.26 18.89
C TYR A 160 -11.82 8.50 20.21
N CYS A 161 -10.78 7.80 20.65
CA CYS A 161 -10.75 7.01 21.87
C CYS A 161 -9.93 7.69 22.97
N GLN A 162 -10.48 7.68 24.19
CA GLN A 162 -9.74 8.05 25.40
C GLN A 162 -9.00 6.84 25.99
N SER A 163 -8.46 6.97 27.21
CA SER A 163 -7.97 5.83 27.99
C SER A 163 -9.04 4.72 28.02
N SER A 164 -8.61 3.45 28.01
CA SER A 164 -9.47 2.25 27.93
C SER A 164 -10.18 1.97 26.59
N SER A 165 -9.77 2.61 25.49
CA SER A 165 -10.40 2.45 24.15
C SER A 165 -11.87 2.89 24.11
N LEU A 166 -12.31 3.72 25.06
CA LEU A 166 -13.66 4.27 25.13
C LEU A 166 -13.88 5.31 24.01
N ILE A 167 -14.89 5.08 23.17
CA ILE A 167 -15.21 5.95 22.04
C ILE A 167 -15.91 7.21 22.55
N LYS A 168 -15.32 8.37 22.26
CA LYS A 168 -15.92 9.67 22.60
C LYS A 168 -16.76 10.25 21.47
N HIS A 169 -16.28 10.11 20.24
CA HIS A 169 -16.98 10.47 19.01
C HIS A 169 -16.28 9.80 17.82
N TYR A 170 -16.90 9.86 16.64
CA TYR A 170 -16.29 9.46 15.38
C TYR A 170 -15.79 10.68 14.60
N GLU A 171 -14.56 10.59 14.12
CA GLU A 171 -13.94 11.56 13.22
C GLU A 171 -14.27 11.18 11.78
N THR A 172 -14.93 12.09 11.05
CA THR A 172 -15.09 11.94 9.59
C THR A 172 -13.79 12.30 8.89
N ILE A 173 -13.34 11.40 8.01
CA ILE A 173 -12.15 11.50 7.19
C ILE A 173 -12.60 11.71 5.74
N THR A 174 -11.99 12.71 5.09
CA THR A 174 -12.24 13.06 3.68
C THR A 174 -10.90 13.33 3.03
N TYR A 175 -10.75 13.08 1.74
CA TYR A 175 -9.50 13.34 1.03
C TYR A 175 -9.01 14.78 1.22
N GLU A 176 -9.87 15.76 0.96
CA GLU A 176 -9.57 17.19 1.03
C GLU A 176 -8.95 17.62 2.38
N LYS A 177 -9.49 17.13 3.50
CA LYS A 177 -9.07 17.55 4.86
C LYS A 177 -7.93 16.71 5.45
N SER A 178 -7.66 15.55 4.87
CA SER A 178 -6.80 14.53 5.49
C SER A 178 -5.56 14.20 4.64
N TYR A 179 -5.71 14.10 3.32
CA TYR A 179 -4.65 13.60 2.44
C TYR A 179 -4.26 14.52 1.30
N LYS A 180 -5.06 15.53 0.94
CA LYS A 180 -4.66 16.54 -0.04
C LYS A 180 -3.31 17.17 0.26
N VAL A 181 -3.00 17.40 1.54
CA VAL A 181 -1.70 17.92 1.96
C VAL A 181 -0.52 17.03 1.51
N THR A 182 -0.72 15.73 1.33
CA THR A 182 0.33 14.81 0.86
C THR A 182 0.72 15.04 -0.60
N GLU A 183 -0.12 15.69 -1.41
CA GLU A 183 0.22 16.09 -2.78
C GLU A 183 1.42 17.04 -2.79
N THR A 184 1.55 17.89 -1.77
CA THR A 184 2.68 18.80 -1.64
C THR A 184 4.03 18.08 -1.59
N LEU A 185 4.08 16.84 -1.08
CA LEU A 185 5.31 16.04 -1.10
C LEU A 185 5.73 15.70 -2.53
N ARG A 186 4.76 15.39 -3.39
CA ARG A 186 5.01 15.09 -4.82
C ARG A 186 5.36 16.37 -5.57
N GLU A 187 4.61 17.45 -5.35
CA GLU A 187 4.87 18.76 -5.96
C GLU A 187 6.26 19.30 -5.64
N LYS A 188 6.79 18.98 -4.46
CA LYS A 188 8.16 19.34 -4.03
C LYS A 188 9.22 18.31 -4.43
N GLY A 189 8.85 17.26 -5.15
CA GLY A 189 9.78 16.22 -5.62
C GLY A 189 10.36 15.34 -4.51
N LEU A 190 9.73 15.31 -3.32
CA LEU A 190 10.19 14.49 -2.19
C LEU A 190 9.78 13.02 -2.33
N VAL A 191 8.65 12.77 -3.00
CA VAL A 191 8.11 11.43 -3.26
C VAL A 191 7.77 11.28 -4.73
N HIS A 192 7.77 10.04 -5.20
CA HIS A 192 7.33 9.71 -6.55
C HIS A 192 5.80 9.71 -6.65
N ASP A 193 5.14 9.10 -5.66
CA ASP A 193 3.70 9.01 -5.55
C ASP A 193 3.28 9.01 -4.07
N THR A 194 2.00 9.24 -3.79
CA THR A 194 1.36 9.02 -2.49
C THR A 194 0.10 8.20 -2.71
N VAL A 195 0.06 7.02 -2.12
CA VAL A 195 -1.08 6.11 -2.22
C VAL A 195 -1.90 6.25 -0.94
N ASN A 196 -3.05 6.88 -1.03
CA ASN A 196 -3.95 7.08 0.10
C ASN A 196 -5.22 6.28 -0.13
N PHE A 197 -5.52 5.32 0.74
CA PHE A 197 -6.75 4.54 0.73
C PHE A 197 -7.62 4.97 1.91
N ILE A 198 -8.68 5.74 1.62
CA ILE A 198 -9.81 5.91 2.52
C ILE A 198 -10.79 4.77 2.21
N ILE A 199 -11.16 4.02 3.23
CA ILE A 199 -12.06 2.88 3.13
C ILE A 199 -13.38 3.25 3.80
N ASP A 200 -14.48 3.16 3.06
CA ASP A 200 -15.81 3.43 3.57
C ASP A 200 -16.27 2.30 4.48
N VAL A 201 -16.73 2.66 5.68
CA VAL A 201 -17.14 1.69 6.70
C VAL A 201 -18.43 2.10 7.40
N ASN A 202 -19.16 1.12 7.91
CA ASN A 202 -20.24 1.29 8.88
C ASN A 202 -19.78 0.79 10.26
N HIS A 203 -19.79 1.67 11.26
CA HIS A 203 -19.42 1.31 12.62
C HIS A 203 -20.55 0.60 13.36
N CYS A 204 -20.22 -0.48 14.05
CA CYS A 204 -21.14 -1.19 14.94
C CYS A 204 -20.91 -0.85 16.43
N CYS A 205 -19.78 -0.24 16.79
CA CYS A 205 -19.52 0.22 18.15
C CYS A 205 -20.23 1.56 18.40
N GLN A 206 -20.77 1.75 19.60
CA GLN A 206 -21.51 2.96 19.96
C GLN A 206 -20.61 3.94 20.73
N ILE A 207 -20.92 5.23 20.64
CA ILE A 207 -20.30 6.25 21.49
C ILE A 207 -20.54 5.88 22.97
N GLY A 208 -19.51 6.03 23.80
CA GLY A 208 -19.55 5.60 25.20
C GLY A 208 -19.28 4.11 25.42
N THR A 209 -18.94 3.36 24.37
CA THR A 209 -18.52 1.95 24.47
C THR A 209 -17.06 1.76 24.01
N SER A 210 -16.47 0.60 24.31
CA SER A 210 -15.12 0.28 23.87
C SER A 210 -15.08 0.00 22.36
N TYR A 211 -14.04 0.52 21.69
CA TYR A 211 -13.75 0.17 20.30
C TYR A 211 -13.09 -1.21 20.22
N ASN A 212 -13.92 -2.24 20.12
CA ASN A 212 -13.52 -3.64 20.25
C ASN A 212 -14.04 -4.54 19.11
N ARG A 213 -14.67 -3.95 18.08
CA ARG A 213 -15.16 -4.67 16.91
C ARG A 213 -14.68 -3.98 15.64
N CYS A 214 -14.40 -4.80 14.63
CA CYS A 214 -14.10 -4.31 13.29
C CYS A 214 -15.39 -3.73 12.71
N PRO A 215 -15.37 -2.52 12.13
CA PRO A 215 -16.52 -2.02 11.42
C PRO A 215 -16.81 -2.88 10.18
N GLU A 216 -18.03 -2.77 9.67
CA GLU A 216 -18.36 -3.34 8.37
C GLU A 216 -17.65 -2.53 7.29
N ILE A 217 -16.78 -3.19 6.53
CA ILE A 217 -16.11 -2.60 5.37
C ILE A 217 -17.06 -2.62 4.18
N ILE A 218 -17.35 -1.45 3.62
CA ILE A 218 -18.23 -1.25 2.47
C ILE A 218 -17.41 -1.32 1.17
N GLY A 219 -16.30 -0.58 1.11
CA GLY A 219 -15.52 -0.45 -0.12
C GLY A 219 -14.46 0.64 -0.04
N PHE A 220 -13.80 0.91 -1.15
CA PHE A 220 -12.94 2.08 -1.31
C PHE A 220 -13.78 3.34 -1.45
N ASN A 221 -13.33 4.43 -0.84
CA ASN A 221 -13.96 5.73 -0.98
C ASN A 221 -13.82 6.26 -2.41
N GLN A 222 -14.84 6.95 -2.91
CA GLN A 222 -14.86 7.50 -4.27
C GLN A 222 -13.69 8.47 -4.57
N ASP A 223 -13.22 9.22 -3.57
CA ASP A 223 -12.12 10.19 -3.73
C ASP A 223 -10.75 9.50 -3.73
N THR A 224 -10.69 8.26 -3.26
CA THR A 224 -9.48 7.43 -3.21
C THR A 224 -9.79 6.02 -3.70
N PRO A 225 -10.09 5.86 -5.01
CA PRO A 225 -10.39 4.56 -5.57
C PRO A 225 -9.20 3.62 -5.41
N TYR A 226 -9.46 2.31 -5.49
CA TYR A 226 -8.39 1.33 -5.51
C TYR A 226 -7.45 1.62 -6.68
N ARG A 227 -6.14 1.57 -6.39
CA ARG A 227 -5.05 1.64 -7.36
C ARG A 227 -4.19 0.42 -7.14
N SER A 228 -3.96 -0.36 -8.18
CA SER A 228 -3.11 -1.54 -8.07
C SER A 228 -1.63 -1.13 -8.05
N PHE A 229 -0.75 -1.93 -7.44
CA PHE A 229 0.69 -1.63 -7.49
C PHE A 229 1.26 -1.70 -8.91
N HIS A 230 0.58 -2.39 -9.83
CA HIS A 230 0.95 -2.40 -11.24
C HIS A 230 0.74 -1.04 -11.93
N GLU A 231 -0.23 -0.24 -11.46
CA GLU A 231 -0.45 1.13 -11.95
C GLU A 231 0.47 2.15 -11.26
N ILE A 232 1.02 1.78 -10.09
CA ILE A 232 1.84 2.65 -9.24
C ILE A 232 3.34 2.53 -9.58
N LEU A 233 3.80 1.35 -10.02
CA LEU A 233 5.21 0.99 -10.23
C LEU A 233 5.54 0.72 -11.70
#